data_AF-A0A7V2UJV7-F1
#
_entry.id   AF-A0A7V2UJV7-F1
#
_cell.length_a   1.000
_cell.length_b   1.000
_cell.length_c   1.000
_cell.angle_alpha   90.00
_cell.angle_beta   90.00
_cell.angle_gamma   90.00
#
_symmetry.space_group_name_H-M   'P 1'
#
loop_
_entity.id
_entity.type
_entity.pdbx_description
1 polymer ?
#
loop_
_entity_poly.entity_id
_entity_poly.type
_entity_poly.pdbx_seq_one_letter_code
_entity_poly.pdbx_strand_id
1 'polypeptide(L)'
;IIFAVFTFFVELVPYLPSYGGYVRYTVGIVVTVLVGRYAIVALNRYLERQKAAETLPDAQRRKELDYDLAQARLAKGVCPGCERPVDLKDGNVDFCAHCGLCLFSRCGGCHTRKSAFTRYCQSCGEPAAAQPPAA
;
A
#
# COMPACT_ATOMS: atom_id res chain seq x y z
N ILE A 1 4.64 -34.94 -31.63
CA ILE A 1 4.76 -35.65 -30.34
C ILE A 1 3.61 -35.29 -29.40
N ILE A 2 3.43 -34.02 -29.01
CA ILE A 2 2.33 -33.58 -28.10
C ILE A 2 0.94 -33.97 -28.63
N PHE A 3 0.69 -33.76 -29.93
CA PHE A 3 -0.58 -34.13 -30.58
C PHE A 3 -0.87 -35.64 -30.53
N ALA A 4 0.15 -36.48 -30.77
CA ALA A 4 0.00 -37.94 -30.77
C ALA A 4 -0.26 -38.50 -29.35
N VAL A 5 0.34 -37.88 -28.33
CA VAL A 5 0.06 -38.22 -26.93
C VAL A 5 -1.37 -37.81 -26.57
N PHE A 6 -1.79 -36.61 -26.95
CA PHE A 6 -3.15 -36.13 -26.68
C PHE A 6 -4.22 -37.02 -27.32
N THR A 7 -4.09 -37.34 -28.62
CA THR A 7 -5.06 -38.21 -29.32
C THR A 7 -5.07 -39.63 -28.77
N PHE A 8 -3.92 -40.20 -28.40
CA PHE A 8 -3.87 -41.52 -27.76
C PHE A 8 -4.66 -41.56 -26.43
N PHE A 9 -4.44 -40.59 -25.53
CA PHE A 9 -5.08 -40.55 -24.21
C PHE A 9 -6.56 -40.12 -24.24
N VAL A 10 -6.93 -39.21 -25.13
CA VAL A 10 -8.29 -38.67 -25.21
C VAL A 10 -9.18 -39.55 -26.09
N GLU A 11 -8.66 -40.09 -27.19
CA GLU A 11 -9.46 -40.75 -28.23
C GLU A 11 -9.31 -42.27 -28.24
N LEU A 12 -8.12 -42.86 -28.00
CA LEU A 12 -7.94 -44.32 -28.07
C LEU A 12 -8.24 -45.04 -26.74
N VAL A 13 -7.78 -44.48 -25.62
CA VAL A 13 -8.01 -45.00 -24.26
C VAL A 13 -9.49 -45.22 -23.88
N PRO A 14 -10.47 -44.35 -24.24
CA PRO A 14 -11.90 -44.64 -23.99
C PRO A 14 -12.44 -45.89 -24.69
N TYR A 15 -11.85 -46.34 -25.79
CA TYR A 15 -12.34 -47.51 -26.52
C TYR A 15 -11.84 -48.84 -25.95
N LEU A 16 -10.96 -48.83 -24.92
CA LEU A 16 -10.56 -50.02 -24.19
C LEU A 16 -11.38 -50.19 -22.89
N PRO A 17 -12.27 -51.20 -22.79
CA PRO A 17 -13.30 -51.27 -21.76
C PRO A 17 -12.81 -51.56 -20.33
N SER A 18 -11.62 -52.12 -20.09
CA SER A 18 -11.16 -52.41 -18.70
C SER A 18 -10.02 -51.51 -18.19
N TYR A 19 -9.23 -50.91 -19.07
CA TYR A 19 -8.09 -50.04 -18.70
C TYR A 19 -8.32 -48.55 -18.98
N GLY A 20 -9.36 -48.20 -19.75
CA GLY A 20 -9.60 -46.84 -20.21
C GLY A 20 -9.91 -45.82 -19.11
N GLY A 21 -10.70 -46.24 -18.12
CA GLY A 21 -11.10 -45.38 -16.99
C GLY A 21 -9.92 -45.03 -16.09
N TYR A 22 -9.17 -46.03 -15.61
CA TYR A 22 -8.05 -45.83 -14.69
C TYR A 22 -6.95 -44.95 -15.28
N VAL A 23 -6.63 -45.13 -16.56
CA VAL A 23 -5.63 -44.33 -17.25
C VAL A 23 -6.08 -42.86 -17.33
N ARG A 24 -7.35 -42.60 -17.64
CA ARG A 24 -7.88 -41.23 -17.66
C ARG A 24 -7.88 -40.57 -16.28
N TYR A 25 -8.32 -41.28 -15.24
CA TYR A 25 -8.33 -40.73 -13.89
C TYR A 25 -6.91 -40.48 -13.36
N THR A 26 -6.00 -41.43 -13.56
CA THR A 26 -4.60 -41.26 -13.12
C THR A 26 -3.91 -40.11 -13.85
N VAL A 27 -4.07 -40.00 -15.17
CA VAL A 27 -3.51 -38.88 -15.96
C VAL A 27 -4.16 -37.55 -15.54
N GLY A 28 -5.49 -37.52 -15.37
CA GLY A 28 -6.21 -36.35 -14.90
C GLY A 28 -5.70 -35.88 -13.54
N ILE A 29 -5.59 -36.79 -12.57
CA ILE A 29 -5.07 -36.50 -11.22
C ILE A 29 -3.64 -35.95 -11.30
N VAL A 30 -2.75 -36.59 -12.07
CA VAL A 30 -1.37 -36.13 -12.23
C VAL A 30 -1.33 -34.73 -12.83
N VAL A 31 -2.09 -34.47 -13.90
CA VAL A 31 -2.16 -33.14 -14.53
C VAL A 31 -2.70 -32.09 -13.55
N THR A 32 -3.80 -32.38 -12.84
CA THR A 32 -4.38 -31.44 -11.87
C THR A 32 -3.43 -31.15 -10.72
N VAL A 33 -2.72 -32.15 -10.20
CA VAL A 33 -1.73 -31.96 -9.13
C VAL A 33 -0.54 -31.12 -9.61
N LEU A 34 -0.04 -31.38 -10.83
CA LEU A 34 1.07 -30.60 -11.40
C LEU A 34 0.68 -29.14 -11.65
N VAL A 35 -0.47 -28.90 -12.27
CA VAL A 35 -0.99 -27.55 -12.52
C VAL A 35 -1.28 -26.82 -11.22
N GLY A 36 -1.94 -27.48 -10.26
CA GLY A 36 -2.23 -26.92 -8.95
C GLY A 36 -0.96 -26.52 -8.20
N ARG A 37 0.05 -27.40 -8.18
CA ARG A 37 1.33 -27.10 -7.53
C ARG A 37 2.07 -25.94 -8.21
N TYR A 38 2.07 -25.88 -9.53
CA TYR A 38 2.67 -24.77 -10.27
C TYR A 38 1.96 -23.44 -9.98
N ALA A 39 0.63 -23.45 -9.98
CA ALA A 39 -0.18 -22.28 -9.66
C ALA A 39 0.10 -21.74 -8.25
N ILE A 40 0.16 -22.60 -7.24
CA ILE A 40 0.46 -22.21 -5.85
C ILE A 40 1.86 -21.62 -5.72
N VAL A 41 2.88 -22.20 -6.35
CA VAL A 41 4.25 -21.68 -6.30
C VAL A 41 4.36 -20.32 -7.00
N ALA A 42 3.69 -20.16 -8.14
CA ALA A 42 3.64 -18.87 -8.83
C ALA A 42 2.92 -17.80 -8.00
N LEU A 43 1.79 -18.15 -7.38
CA LEU A 43 1.05 -17.25 -6.49
C LEU A 43 1.88 -16.87 -5.26
N ASN A 44 2.57 -17.81 -4.64
CA ASN A 44 3.42 -17.54 -3.48
C ASN A 44 4.59 -16.61 -3.84
N ARG A 45 5.26 -16.81 -4.98
CA ARG A 45 6.29 -15.87 -5.45
C ARG A 45 5.72 -14.49 -5.76
N TYR A 46 4.50 -14.43 -6.30
CA TYR A 46 3.81 -13.18 -6.55
C TYR A 46 3.45 -12.46 -5.25
N LEU A 47 2.92 -13.19 -4.25
CA LEU A 47 2.64 -12.69 -2.91
C LEU A 47 3.91 -12.29 -2.16
N GLU A 48 5.03 -12.99 -2.34
CA GLU A 48 6.33 -12.58 -1.76
C GLU A 48 6.82 -11.27 -2.38
N ARG A 49 6.64 -11.09 -3.70
CA ARG A 49 6.95 -9.81 -4.38
C ARG A 49 6.01 -8.69 -3.95
N GLN A 50 4.71 -8.97 -3.79
CA GLN A 50 3.75 -8.00 -3.26
C GLN A 50 4.06 -7.67 -1.80
N LYS A 51 4.32 -8.66 -0.95
CA LYS A 51 4.72 -8.44 0.45
C LYS A 51 6.03 -7.68 0.54
N ALA A 52 7.02 -7.95 -0.30
CA ALA A 52 8.23 -7.14 -0.37
C ALA A 52 7.93 -5.69 -0.79
N ALA A 53 6.98 -5.50 -1.69
CA ALA A 53 6.50 -4.18 -2.12
C ALA A 53 5.52 -3.51 -1.14
N GLU A 54 4.90 -4.25 -0.22
CA GLU A 54 4.00 -3.77 0.86
C GLU A 54 4.76 -3.59 2.19
N THR A 55 5.89 -4.26 2.38
CA THR A 55 6.89 -3.91 3.40
C THR A 55 7.62 -2.61 3.04
N LEU A 56 7.49 -2.17 1.79
CA LEU A 56 7.64 -0.77 1.37
C LEU A 56 6.23 -0.12 1.43
N PRO A 57 6.08 1.09 1.95
CA PRO A 57 5.84 1.27 3.36
C PRO A 57 4.47 1.93 3.59
N ASP A 58 3.53 1.25 4.26
CA ASP A 58 2.33 1.90 4.83
C ASP A 58 2.72 2.95 5.91
N ALA A 59 3.90 2.81 6.50
CA ALA A 59 4.51 3.83 7.36
C ALA A 59 4.99 5.09 6.60
N GLN A 60 5.16 5.02 5.27
CA GLN A 60 5.51 6.15 4.41
C GLN A 60 4.29 6.72 3.68
N ARG A 61 3.31 5.87 3.33
CA ARG A 61 2.02 6.33 2.77
C ARG A 61 1.19 7.16 3.76
N ARG A 62 1.49 7.06 5.06
CA ARG A 62 0.91 7.92 6.12
C ARG A 62 1.84 9.03 6.62
N LYS A 63 3.10 9.09 6.18
CA LYS A 63 4.06 10.14 6.56
C LYS A 63 4.29 11.18 5.47
N GLU A 64 4.00 10.86 4.21
CA GLU A 64 3.62 11.87 3.22
C GLU A 64 2.11 12.07 3.28
N LEU A 65 1.65 12.68 4.37
CA LEU A 65 0.65 13.72 4.16
C LEU A 65 1.35 14.71 3.23
N ASP A 66 1.07 14.61 1.93
CA ASP A 66 1.75 15.35 0.87
C ASP A 66 1.87 16.80 1.34
N TYR A 67 3.10 17.28 1.49
CA TYR A 67 3.39 18.60 2.06
C TYR A 67 2.51 19.66 1.39
N ASP A 68 2.32 19.51 0.08
CA ASP A 68 1.49 20.35 -0.75
C ASP A 68 0.00 20.20 -0.41
N LEU A 69 -0.48 18.98 -0.14
CA LEU A 69 -1.85 18.72 0.31
C LEU A 69 -2.10 19.30 1.72
N ALA A 70 -1.16 19.13 2.65
CA ALA A 70 -1.26 19.67 4.00
C ALA A 70 -1.32 21.20 3.96
N GLN A 71 -0.47 21.82 3.15
CA GLN A 71 -0.50 23.27 2.93
C GLN A 71 -1.76 23.74 2.22
N ALA A 72 -2.23 23.03 1.19
CA ALA A 72 -3.46 23.37 0.48
C ALA A 72 -4.69 23.28 1.38
N ARG A 73 -4.76 22.28 2.27
CA ARG A 73 -5.84 22.13 3.24
C ARG A 73 -5.79 23.23 4.29
N LEU A 74 -4.61 23.54 4.84
CA LEU A 74 -4.44 24.67 5.76
C LEU A 74 -4.81 26.00 5.12
N ALA A 75 -4.45 26.24 3.85
CA ALA A 75 -4.82 27.45 3.12
C ALA A 75 -6.35 27.61 2.96
N LYS A 76 -7.09 26.49 2.94
CA LYS A 76 -8.56 26.46 2.90
C LYS A 76 -9.22 26.44 4.29
N GLY A 77 -8.44 26.48 5.37
CA GLY A 77 -8.97 26.37 6.74
C GLY A 77 -9.49 24.96 7.07
N VAL A 78 -8.87 23.91 6.54
CA VAL A 78 -9.24 22.51 6.77
C VAL A 78 -8.10 21.77 7.45
N CYS A 79 -8.41 20.99 8.49
CA CYS A 79 -7.43 20.16 9.19
C CYS A 79 -6.92 19.03 8.28
N PRO A 80 -5.60 18.87 8.07
CA PRO A 80 -5.06 17.79 7.25
C PRO A 80 -5.31 16.39 7.80
N GLY A 81 -5.50 16.23 9.12
CA GLY A 81 -5.69 14.93 9.77
C GLY A 81 -7.14 14.46 9.82
N CYS A 82 -8.07 15.28 10.32
CA CYS A 82 -9.47 14.91 10.48
C CYS A 82 -10.41 15.50 9.41
N GLU A 83 -9.88 16.27 8.46
CA GLU A 83 -10.61 16.86 7.33
C GLU A 83 -11.79 17.77 7.74
N ARG A 84 -11.79 18.25 8.98
CA ARG A 84 -12.78 19.20 9.51
C ARG A 84 -12.33 20.65 9.32
N PRO A 85 -13.27 21.60 9.20
CA PRO A 85 -12.94 23.02 9.19
C PRO A 85 -12.26 23.43 10.51
N VAL A 86 -11.26 24.29 10.40
CA VAL A 86 -10.55 24.91 11.53
C VAL A 86 -10.46 26.41 11.22
N ASP A 87 -10.82 27.24 12.19
CA ASP A 87 -10.68 28.68 12.04
C ASP A 87 -9.22 29.10 12.26
N LEU A 88 -8.59 29.58 11.19
CA LEU A 88 -7.18 30.00 11.19
C LEU A 88 -7.03 31.52 11.07
N LYS A 89 -8.13 32.29 11.06
CA LYS A 89 -8.13 33.73 10.80
C LYS A 89 -7.43 34.55 11.89
N ASP A 90 -7.57 34.12 13.13
CA ASP A 90 -7.01 34.84 14.29
C ASP A 90 -5.51 34.58 14.51
N GLY A 91 -4.90 33.67 13.76
CA GLY A 91 -3.47 33.36 13.85
C GLY A 91 -3.00 32.72 15.16
N ASN A 92 -3.92 32.40 16.07
CA ASN A 92 -3.63 31.89 17.42
C ASN A 92 -3.92 30.38 17.59
N VAL A 93 -4.46 29.73 16.55
CA VAL A 93 -4.86 28.31 16.59
C VAL A 93 -3.71 27.42 16.13
N ASP A 94 -2.99 26.83 17.08
CA ASP A 94 -1.82 25.98 16.79
C ASP A 94 -2.15 24.48 16.75
N PHE A 95 -3.27 24.06 17.35
CA PHE A 95 -3.72 22.66 17.41
C PHE A 95 -5.17 22.52 16.94
N CYS A 96 -5.49 21.39 16.32
CA CYS A 96 -6.86 21.07 15.96
C CYS A 96 -7.66 20.61 17.20
N ALA A 97 -8.77 21.28 17.52
CA ALA A 97 -9.64 20.93 18.64
C ALA A 97 -10.36 19.56 18.48
N HIS A 98 -10.34 18.97 17.28
CA HIS A 98 -11.03 17.70 17.01
C HIS A 98 -10.12 16.47 17.08
N CYS A 99 -8.86 16.58 16.65
CA CYS A 99 -7.93 15.45 16.56
C CYS A 99 -6.60 15.68 17.28
N GLY A 100 -6.36 16.86 17.84
CA GLY A 100 -5.12 17.18 18.56
C GLY A 100 -3.90 17.37 17.66
N LEU A 101 -4.05 17.34 16.33
CA LEU A 101 -2.93 17.54 15.41
C LEU A 101 -2.35 18.95 15.55
N CYS A 102 -1.02 19.04 15.70
CA CYS A 102 -0.29 20.30 15.64
C CYS A 102 -0.33 20.84 14.20
N LEU A 103 -0.98 21.98 14.01
CA LEU A 103 -1.12 22.66 12.72
C LEU A 103 0.00 23.69 12.52
N PHE A 104 0.37 24.39 13.60
CA PHE A 104 1.41 25.41 13.60
C PHE A 104 2.33 25.26 14.79
N SER A 105 3.59 25.60 14.57
CA SER A 105 4.66 25.53 15.55
C SER A 105 5.51 26.80 15.46
N ARG A 106 6.29 27.09 16.50
CA ARG A 106 7.28 28.17 16.45
C ARG A 106 8.63 27.61 16.03
N CYS A 107 9.35 28.35 15.20
CA CYS A 107 10.72 28.01 14.84
C CYS A 107 11.61 28.02 16.10
N GLY A 108 12.51 27.04 16.24
CA GLY A 108 13.48 27.01 17.33
C GLY A 108 14.57 28.08 17.23
N GLY A 109 14.88 28.55 16.01
CA GLY A 109 15.90 29.58 15.77
C GLY A 109 15.40 31.01 15.87
N CYS A 110 14.27 31.34 15.24
CA CYS A 110 13.75 32.71 15.17
C CYS A 110 12.38 32.91 15.84
N HIS A 111 11.78 31.87 16.42
CA HIS A 111 10.45 31.89 17.06
C HIS A 111 9.27 32.34 16.21
N THR A 112 9.47 32.59 14.91
CA THR A 112 8.41 32.86 13.94
C THR A 112 7.45 31.67 13.87
N ARG A 113 6.14 31.96 13.87
CA ARG A 113 5.08 30.98 13.68
C ARG A 113 5.15 30.43 12.25
N LYS A 114 5.26 29.12 12.13
CA LYS A 114 5.30 28.38 10.86
C LYS A 114 4.34 27.21 10.91
N SER A 115 3.90 26.73 9.75
CA SER A 115 3.15 25.48 9.70
C SER A 115 4.02 24.33 10.23
N ALA A 116 3.39 23.44 11.00
CA ALA A 116 4.03 22.23 11.52
C ALA A 116 4.58 21.34 10.39
N PHE A 117 3.99 21.44 9.20
CA PHE A 117 4.35 20.65 8.02
C PHE A 117 5.49 21.26 7.19
N THR A 118 5.95 22.49 7.46
CA THR A 118 7.05 23.10 6.67
C THR A 118 8.39 22.47 6.96
N ARG A 119 9.10 22.07 5.89
CA ARG A 119 10.46 21.50 5.95
C ARG A 119 11.49 22.50 6.47
N TYR A 120 11.32 23.77 6.15
CA TYR A 120 12.18 24.87 6.57
C TYR A 120 11.35 26.02 7.13
N CYS A 121 11.98 26.85 7.98
CA CYS A 121 11.37 28.09 8.42
C CYS A 121 11.31 29.09 7.24
N GLN A 122 10.13 29.61 6.95
CA GLN A 122 9.91 30.64 5.93
C GLN A 122 10.58 31.99 6.25
N SER A 123 11.06 32.18 7.48
CA SER A 123 11.67 33.44 7.95
C SER A 123 13.20 33.37 8.05
N CYS A 124 13.77 32.28 8.58
CA CYS A 124 15.23 32.16 8.79
C CYS A 124 15.89 30.98 8.08
N GLY A 125 15.13 30.10 7.42
CA GLY A 125 15.68 28.93 6.72
C GLY A 125 16.04 27.74 7.62
N GLU A 126 15.91 27.84 8.94
CA GLU A 126 16.22 26.74 9.86
C GLU A 126 15.39 25.48 9.51
N PRO A 127 16.01 24.29 9.39
CA PRO A 127 15.28 23.06 9.15
C PRO A 127 14.29 22.78 10.29
N ALA A 128 13.09 22.32 9.94
CA ALA A 128 12.14 21.89 10.94
C ALA A 128 12.64 20.61 11.61
N ALA A 129 12.78 20.63 12.93
CA ALA A 129 12.94 19.42 13.70
C ALA A 129 11.73 18.52 13.40
N ALA A 130 11.99 17.25 13.02
CA ALA A 130 10.94 16.28 12.79
C ALA A 130 10.08 16.19 14.05
N GLN A 131 8.85 16.70 14.00
CA GLN A 131 7.94 16.55 15.13
C GLN A 131 7.64 15.05 15.27
N PRO A 132 7.90 14.45 16.44
CA PRO A 132 7.51 13.07 16.66
C PRO A 132 6.00 12.96 16.48
N PRO A 133 5.50 11.87 15.85
CA PRO A 133 4.07 11.64 15.75
C PRO A 133 3.50 11.63 17.17
N ALA A 134 2.42 12.38 17.40
CA ALA A 134 1.66 12.32 18.63
C ALA A 134 1.33 10.84 18.90
N ALA A 135 1.81 10.35 20.05
CA ALA A 135 1.61 8.99 20.53
C ALA A 135 0.13 8.74 20.88
#